data_AF-A0AA96HJ22-F1
#
_entry.id   AF-A0AA96HJ22-F1
#
_cell.length_a   1.000
_cell.length_b   1.000
_cell.length_c   1.000
_cell.angle_alpha   90.00
_cell.angle_beta   90.00
_cell.angle_gamma   90.00
#
_symmetry.space_group_name_H-M   'P 1'
#
loop_
_entity.id
_entity.type
_entity.pdbx_description
1 polymer ?
#
loop_
_entity_poly.entity_id
_entity_poly.type
_entity_poly.pdbx_seq_one_letter_code
_entity_poly.pdbx_strand_id
1 'polypeptide(L)'
;MARVTKKRGRPAAKKGRPAAKKAAVSKPAQVVDAAVAKAEKALAAVTTQFTSEQSKVAAARKKAAAAKTKAAKSKKAVDKRAVVSARSAVAKASAKVSSIRDKVAEAKTALVNAKALASVKAAEAAAKVAVDALQSSLATKAEADLAKATKAFQARWSKTRAVADAKKVKAAAKKAAAKVKSAEKKAKAKVAALGKKKKSKPKAKRKAVGAVKAAPKKVVAKKAAVKKAPAKRGAKRRGRPAKK
;
A
#
# COMPACT_ATOMS: atom_id res chain seq x y z
N MET A 1 26.25 61.56 -35.11
CA MET A 1 26.13 61.48 -33.63
C MET A 1 24.86 60.74 -33.25
N ALA A 2 24.92 60.04 -32.11
CA ALA A 2 23.82 59.52 -31.28
C ALA A 2 22.91 58.38 -31.81
N ARG A 3 23.21 57.18 -31.28
CA ARG A 3 22.31 56.05 -31.08
C ARG A 3 21.20 56.43 -30.07
N VAL A 4 20.05 55.76 -30.13
CA VAL A 4 19.33 55.09 -29.02
C VAL A 4 17.90 54.76 -29.48
N THR A 5 17.65 53.51 -29.86
CA THR A 5 16.31 52.96 -29.95
C THR A 5 15.89 52.47 -28.57
N LYS A 6 14.80 53.06 -28.07
CA LYS A 6 14.20 52.80 -26.76
C LYS A 6 13.60 51.40 -26.75
N LYS A 7 14.28 50.45 -26.09
CA LYS A 7 13.80 49.08 -25.88
C LYS A 7 12.55 49.11 -24.99
N ARG A 8 11.41 48.77 -25.60
CA ARG A 8 10.09 48.64 -24.97
C ARG A 8 10.13 47.61 -23.84
N GLY A 9 9.38 47.92 -22.79
CA GLY A 9 9.36 47.21 -21.51
C GLY A 9 8.99 45.73 -21.62
N ARG A 10 9.66 44.94 -20.79
CA ARG A 10 9.25 43.59 -20.42
C ARG A 10 8.72 43.68 -18.98
N PRO A 11 7.47 43.29 -18.68
CA PRO A 11 6.97 43.33 -17.32
C PRO A 11 7.75 42.34 -16.45
N ALA A 12 8.17 42.81 -15.28
CA ALA A 12 8.86 42.01 -14.28
C ALA A 12 7.97 40.84 -13.84
N ALA A 13 8.40 39.62 -14.17
CA ALA A 13 7.76 38.40 -13.69
C ALA A 13 8.03 38.23 -12.19
N LYS A 14 7.14 38.78 -11.35
CA LYS A 14 6.93 38.29 -9.99
C LYS A 14 6.34 36.87 -10.09
N LYS A 15 7.18 35.86 -9.92
CA LYS A 15 6.73 34.55 -9.40
C LYS A 15 7.89 33.82 -8.74
N GLY A 16 8.36 34.37 -7.62
CA GLY A 16 9.06 33.61 -6.60
C GLY A 16 8.10 32.55 -6.05
N ARG A 17 8.16 31.36 -6.63
CA ARG A 17 7.57 30.15 -6.04
C ARG A 17 8.47 29.81 -4.85
N PRO A 18 7.98 29.81 -3.59
CA PRO A 18 8.83 29.37 -2.50
C PRO A 18 9.19 27.91 -2.79
N ALA A 19 10.48 27.66 -2.95
CA ALA A 19 11.00 26.31 -2.97
C ALA A 19 10.47 25.64 -1.71
N ALA A 20 9.64 24.61 -1.87
CA ALA A 20 9.20 23.79 -0.77
C ALA A 20 10.47 23.36 -0.04
N LYS A 21 10.67 23.88 1.18
CA LYS A 21 11.71 23.38 2.08
C LYS A 21 11.48 21.89 2.14
N LYS A 22 12.35 21.12 1.48
CA LYS A 22 12.50 19.69 1.79
C LYS A 22 12.71 19.67 3.28
N ALA A 23 11.71 19.16 4.00
CA ALA A 23 11.86 18.85 5.41
C ALA A 23 13.14 18.04 5.49
N ALA A 24 14.15 18.61 6.15
CA ALA A 24 15.36 17.89 6.49
C ALA A 24 14.87 16.69 7.29
N VAL A 25 14.91 15.51 6.67
CA VAL A 25 14.80 14.26 7.40
C VAL A 25 15.91 14.35 8.43
N SER A 26 15.52 14.60 9.68
CA SER A 26 16.42 14.61 10.81
C SER A 26 17.18 13.31 10.73
N LYS A 27 18.48 13.38 10.40
CA LYS A 27 19.37 12.23 10.51
C LYS A 27 19.10 11.64 11.89
N PRO A 28 18.70 10.36 12.02
CA PRO A 28 18.59 9.77 13.32
C PRO A 28 19.95 9.97 13.99
N ALA A 29 19.93 10.61 15.15
CA ALA A 29 21.12 10.80 15.96
C ALA A 29 21.82 9.43 16.02
N GLN A 30 23.09 9.39 15.62
CA GLN A 30 23.89 8.19 15.72
C GLN A 30 24.04 7.89 17.22
N VAL A 31 23.07 7.18 17.78
CA VAL A 31 23.23 6.52 19.06
C VAL A 31 24.29 5.47 18.79
N VAL A 32 25.53 5.78 19.17
CA VAL A 32 26.64 4.84 19.03
C VAL A 32 26.24 3.61 19.83
N ASP A 33 26.04 2.48 19.13
CA ASP A 33 25.69 1.21 19.77
C ASP A 33 26.73 0.92 20.86
N ALA A 34 26.29 0.61 22.08
CA ALA A 34 27.17 0.43 23.22
C ALA A 34 28.25 -0.64 22.97
N ALA A 35 27.96 -1.64 22.12
CA ALA A 35 28.94 -2.64 21.72
C ALA A 35 30.05 -2.06 20.84
N VAL A 36 29.74 -1.13 19.95
CA VAL A 36 30.74 -0.41 19.13
C VAL A 36 31.65 0.43 20.03
N ALA A 37 31.07 1.19 20.96
CA ALA A 37 31.85 2.00 21.91
C ALA A 37 32.77 1.13 22.79
N LYS A 38 32.29 -0.04 23.23
CA LYS A 38 33.10 -1.00 24.00
C LYS A 38 34.25 -1.58 23.17
N ALA A 39 34.00 -1.92 21.90
CA ALA A 39 35.03 -2.42 20.99
C ALA A 39 36.10 -1.36 20.66
N GLU A 40 35.72 -0.09 20.51
CA GLU A 40 36.66 1.02 20.29
C GLU A 40 37.58 1.22 21.50
N LYS A 41 37.01 1.18 22.71
CA LYS A 41 37.80 1.23 23.96
C LYS A 41 38.77 0.07 24.09
N ALA A 42 38.34 -1.16 23.75
CA ALA A 42 39.21 -2.34 23.78
C ALA A 42 40.37 -2.22 22.79
N LEU A 43 40.10 -1.78 21.55
CA LEU A 43 41.14 -1.56 20.55
C LEU A 43 42.15 -0.48 21.00
N ALA A 44 41.66 0.62 21.58
CA ALA A 44 42.53 1.67 22.11
C ALA A 44 43.44 1.14 23.24
N ALA A 45 42.88 0.37 24.18
CA ALA A 45 43.65 -0.20 25.28
C ALA A 45 44.76 -1.15 24.80
N VAL A 46 44.44 -2.07 23.88
CA VAL A 46 45.42 -3.04 23.37
C VAL A 46 46.47 -2.34 22.48
N THR A 47 46.09 -1.29 21.74
CA THR A 47 47.04 -0.49 20.96
C THR A 47 48.05 0.23 21.86
N THR A 48 47.59 0.79 22.99
CA THR A 48 48.48 1.40 23.98
C THR A 48 49.42 0.38 24.64
N GLN A 49 48.94 -0.84 24.91
CA GLN A 49 49.80 -1.92 25.39
C GLN A 49 50.85 -2.32 24.34
N PHE A 50 50.46 -2.37 23.06
CA PHE A 50 51.35 -2.70 21.95
C PHE A 50 52.50 -1.68 21.81
N THR A 51 52.19 -0.38 21.88
CA THR A 51 53.22 0.68 21.80
C THR A 51 54.14 0.67 23.01
N SER A 52 53.61 0.44 24.21
CA SER A 52 54.40 0.29 25.43
C SER A 52 55.38 -0.88 25.34
N GLU A 53 54.93 -2.06 24.95
CA GLU A 53 55.82 -3.24 24.83
C GLU A 53 56.82 -3.11 23.67
N GLN A 54 56.48 -2.41 22.58
CA GLN A 54 57.45 -2.08 21.53
C GLN A 54 58.61 -1.23 22.06
N SER A 55 58.34 -0.24 22.92
CA SER A 55 59.39 0.58 23.53
C SER A 55 60.36 -0.26 24.38
N LYS A 56 59.83 -1.29 25.08
CA LYS A 56 60.62 -2.24 25.87
C LYS A 56 61.50 -3.13 24.98
N VAL A 57 60.99 -3.58 23.83
CA VAL A 57 61.79 -4.31 22.83
C VAL A 57 62.93 -3.43 22.31
N ALA A 58 62.66 -2.16 22.00
CA ALA A 58 63.69 -1.23 21.55
C ALA A 58 64.79 -1.03 22.62
N ALA A 59 64.40 -0.84 23.89
CA ALA A 59 65.34 -0.74 25.00
C ALA A 59 66.16 -2.03 25.21
N ALA A 60 65.53 -3.20 25.13
CA ALA A 60 66.21 -4.49 25.24
C ALA A 60 67.22 -4.70 24.10
N ARG A 61 66.87 -4.29 22.87
CA ARG A 61 67.78 -4.34 21.71
C ARG A 61 69.00 -3.42 21.90
N LYS A 62 68.81 -2.20 22.43
CA LYS A 62 69.92 -1.30 22.78
C LYS A 62 70.85 -1.93 23.81
N LYS A 63 70.32 -2.53 24.88
CA LYS A 63 71.12 -3.26 25.90
C LYS A 63 71.86 -4.47 25.30
N ALA A 64 71.21 -5.22 24.41
CA ALA A 64 71.85 -6.35 23.73
C ALA A 64 72.98 -5.91 22.80
N ALA A 65 72.85 -4.77 22.11
CA ALA A 65 73.92 -4.19 21.32
C ALA A 65 75.11 -3.76 22.19
N ALA A 66 74.86 -3.07 23.30
CA ALA A 66 75.91 -2.66 24.25
C ALA A 66 76.64 -3.86 24.89
N ALA A 67 75.90 -4.93 25.23
CA ALA A 67 76.53 -6.16 25.73
C ALA A 67 77.44 -6.81 24.69
N LYS A 68 77.02 -6.82 23.41
CA LYS A 68 77.84 -7.34 22.30
C LYS A 68 79.13 -6.54 22.11
N THR A 69 79.06 -5.21 22.13
CA THR A 69 80.25 -4.36 21.98
C THR A 69 81.22 -4.52 23.14
N LYS A 70 80.71 -4.63 24.38
CA LYS A 70 81.54 -4.88 25.57
C LYS A 70 82.23 -6.24 25.52
N ALA A 71 81.49 -7.30 25.17
CA ALA A 71 82.03 -8.65 25.07
C ALA A 71 83.11 -8.78 23.99
N ALA A 72 82.97 -8.06 22.87
CA ALA A 72 83.98 -8.01 21.82
C ALA A 72 85.31 -7.39 22.31
N LYS A 73 85.25 -6.38 23.18
CA LYS A 73 86.42 -5.70 23.74
C LYS A 73 87.11 -6.49 24.84
N SER A 74 86.36 -7.04 25.80
CA SER A 74 86.95 -7.63 27.01
C SER A 74 87.33 -9.10 26.86
N LYS A 75 86.70 -9.83 25.93
CA LYS A 75 86.82 -11.31 25.74
C LYS A 75 86.56 -12.15 27.01
N LYS A 76 86.09 -11.56 28.12
CA LYS A 76 85.84 -12.24 29.40
C LYS A 76 84.61 -13.14 29.33
N ALA A 77 84.66 -14.27 30.04
CA ALA A 77 83.54 -15.23 30.10
C ALA A 77 82.25 -14.59 30.64
N VAL A 78 82.35 -13.68 31.62
CA VAL A 78 81.20 -12.95 32.18
C VAL A 78 80.48 -12.09 31.13
N ASP A 79 81.23 -11.41 30.26
CA ASP A 79 80.63 -10.56 29.23
C ASP A 79 80.01 -11.38 28.10
N LYS A 80 80.58 -12.56 27.77
CA LYS A 80 79.93 -13.53 26.87
C LYS A 80 78.58 -14.02 27.44
N ARG A 81 78.52 -14.33 28.75
CA ARG A 81 77.26 -14.69 29.44
C ARG A 81 76.24 -13.53 29.42
N ALA A 82 76.70 -12.29 29.60
CA ALA A 82 75.84 -11.11 29.53
C ALA A 82 75.17 -10.94 28.14
N VAL A 83 75.87 -11.28 27.05
CA VAL A 83 75.29 -11.29 25.69
C VAL A 83 74.16 -12.31 25.56
N VAL A 84 74.34 -13.53 26.09
CA VAL A 84 73.31 -14.58 26.07
C VAL A 84 72.08 -14.13 26.85
N SER A 85 72.28 -13.58 28.05
CA SER A 85 71.19 -13.04 28.88
C SER A 85 70.44 -11.91 28.15
N ALA A 86 71.15 -10.94 27.57
CA ALA A 86 70.54 -9.84 26.84
C ALA A 86 69.77 -10.30 25.59
N ARG A 87 70.28 -11.31 24.87
CA ARG A 87 69.54 -11.95 23.75
C ARG A 87 68.26 -12.62 24.24
N SER A 88 68.32 -13.33 25.36
CA SER A 88 67.13 -13.96 25.96
C SER A 88 66.06 -12.91 26.35
N ALA A 89 66.48 -11.75 26.86
CA ALA A 89 65.57 -10.65 27.19
C ALA A 89 64.89 -10.06 25.94
N VAL A 90 65.64 -9.90 24.82
CA VAL A 90 65.06 -9.47 23.54
C VAL A 90 64.07 -10.50 23.01
N ALA A 91 64.38 -11.80 23.10
CA ALA A 91 63.48 -12.86 22.65
C ALA A 91 62.16 -12.86 23.46
N LYS A 92 62.25 -12.79 24.80
CA LYS A 92 61.08 -12.72 25.69
C LYS A 92 60.21 -11.48 25.41
N ALA A 93 60.83 -10.30 25.24
CA ALA A 93 60.09 -9.08 24.93
C ALA A 93 59.44 -9.13 23.54
N SER A 94 60.12 -9.71 22.54
CA SER A 94 59.57 -9.84 21.19
C SER A 94 58.39 -10.81 21.13
N ALA A 95 58.44 -11.90 21.89
CA ALA A 95 57.31 -12.84 22.03
C ALA A 95 56.08 -12.20 22.70
N LYS A 96 56.27 -11.28 23.64
CA LYS A 96 55.16 -10.48 24.19
C LYS A 96 54.54 -9.59 23.13
N VAL A 97 55.35 -8.88 22.35
CA VAL A 97 54.86 -8.01 21.27
C VAL A 97 54.11 -8.79 20.19
N SER A 98 54.53 -10.01 19.84
CA SER A 98 53.77 -10.84 18.89
C SER A 98 52.40 -11.20 19.45
N SER A 99 52.30 -11.66 20.71
CA SER A 99 51.02 -11.98 21.33
C SER A 99 50.07 -10.78 21.42
N ILE A 100 50.60 -9.57 21.63
CA ILE A 100 49.78 -8.35 21.68
C ILE A 100 49.38 -7.92 20.27
N ARG A 101 50.21 -8.14 19.25
CA ARG A 101 49.82 -7.90 17.85
C ARG A 101 48.59 -8.73 17.48
N ASP A 102 48.55 -9.99 17.90
CA ASP A 102 47.40 -10.86 17.65
C ASP A 102 46.14 -10.30 18.33
N LYS A 103 46.25 -9.85 19.59
CA LYS A 103 45.16 -9.14 20.29
C LYS A 103 44.72 -7.85 19.60
N VAL A 104 45.63 -7.10 18.96
CA VAL A 104 45.26 -5.92 18.17
C VAL A 104 44.45 -6.35 16.94
N ALA A 105 44.83 -7.44 16.27
CA ALA A 105 44.08 -7.97 15.14
C ALA A 105 42.69 -8.44 15.57
N GLU A 106 42.58 -9.19 16.67
CA GLU A 106 41.30 -9.61 17.26
C GLU A 106 40.41 -8.42 17.62
N ALA A 107 40.96 -7.39 18.28
CA ALA A 107 40.20 -6.19 18.65
C ALA A 107 39.70 -5.41 17.42
N LYS A 108 40.47 -5.37 16.32
CA LYS A 108 40.02 -4.77 15.05
C LYS A 108 38.87 -5.56 14.45
N THR A 109 38.99 -6.89 14.40
CA THR A 109 37.91 -7.76 13.88
C THR A 109 36.64 -7.62 14.73
N ALA A 110 36.78 -7.59 16.06
CA ALA A 110 35.66 -7.35 16.97
C ALA A 110 34.97 -6.01 16.72
N LEU A 111 35.74 -4.94 16.45
CA LEU A 111 35.19 -3.62 16.11
C LEU A 111 34.42 -3.65 14.78
N VAL A 112 34.95 -4.31 13.76
CA VAL A 112 34.27 -4.47 12.47
C VAL A 112 32.96 -5.24 12.65
N ASN A 113 32.98 -6.34 13.39
CA ASN A 113 31.78 -7.14 13.69
C ASN A 113 30.74 -6.34 14.47
N ALA A 114 31.16 -5.57 15.48
CA ALA A 114 30.25 -4.71 16.23
C ALA A 114 29.58 -3.65 15.34
N LYS A 115 30.35 -3.03 14.42
CA LYS A 115 29.83 -2.06 13.45
C LYS A 115 28.86 -2.70 12.46
N ALA A 116 29.15 -3.90 11.98
CA ALA A 116 28.26 -4.65 11.10
C ALA A 116 26.92 -4.96 11.80
N LEU A 117 26.96 -5.48 13.02
CA LEU A 117 25.75 -5.77 13.80
C LEU A 117 24.95 -4.51 14.14
N ALA A 118 25.61 -3.39 14.44
CA ALA A 118 24.93 -2.11 14.67
C ALA A 118 24.22 -1.62 13.41
N SER A 119 24.84 -1.77 12.24
CA SER A 119 24.22 -1.44 10.94
C SER A 119 22.97 -2.30 10.67
N VAL A 120 23.04 -3.60 10.94
CA VAL A 120 21.88 -4.51 10.80
C VAL A 120 20.74 -4.07 11.72
N LYS A 121 21.00 -3.79 13.01
CA LYS A 121 19.95 -3.31 13.92
C LYS A 121 19.33 -1.99 13.46
N ALA A 122 20.13 -1.07 12.93
CA ALA A 122 19.63 0.19 12.39
C ALA A 122 18.74 -0.04 11.15
N ALA A 123 19.12 -0.97 10.26
CA ALA A 123 18.33 -1.34 9.11
C ALA A 123 17.00 -2.02 9.51
N GLU A 124 17.03 -2.92 10.50
CA GLU A 124 15.82 -3.56 11.05
C GLU A 124 14.85 -2.54 11.65
N ALA A 125 15.37 -1.57 12.42
CA ALA A 125 14.55 -0.50 12.99
C ALA A 125 13.93 0.38 11.89
N ALA A 126 14.71 0.75 10.86
CA ALA A 126 14.20 1.51 9.72
C ALA A 126 13.15 0.73 8.92
N ALA A 127 13.33 -0.58 8.74
CA ALA A 127 12.36 -1.44 8.07
C ALA A 127 11.04 -1.52 8.85
N LYS A 128 11.08 -1.68 10.18
CA LYS A 128 9.87 -1.66 11.02
C LYS A 128 9.10 -0.35 10.88
N VAL A 129 9.79 0.78 10.99
CA VAL A 129 9.17 2.11 10.80
C VAL A 129 8.55 2.25 9.40
N ALA A 130 9.20 1.74 8.37
CA ALA A 130 8.66 1.77 7.00
C ALA A 130 7.41 0.91 6.85
N VAL A 131 7.37 -0.27 7.48
CA VAL A 131 6.19 -1.14 7.50
C VAL A 131 5.03 -0.48 8.24
N ASP A 132 5.27 0.11 9.41
CA ASP A 132 4.24 0.80 10.19
C ASP A 132 3.68 2.03 9.45
N ALA A 133 4.55 2.78 8.77
CA ALA A 133 4.16 3.91 7.92
C ALA A 133 3.33 3.45 6.71
N LEU A 134 3.69 2.32 6.09
CA LEU A 134 2.93 1.73 4.99
C LEU A 134 1.56 1.26 5.46
N GLN A 135 1.49 0.55 6.59
CA GLN A 135 0.24 0.09 7.18
C GLN A 135 -0.71 1.26 7.46
N SER A 136 -0.20 2.33 8.06
CA SER A 136 -0.97 3.55 8.31
C SER A 136 -1.45 4.21 7.00
N SER A 137 -0.59 4.23 5.96
CA SER A 137 -0.97 4.76 4.65
C SER A 137 -2.04 3.91 3.95
N LEU A 138 -1.99 2.59 4.10
CA LEU A 138 -2.99 1.70 3.53
C LEU A 138 -4.33 1.82 4.25
N ALA A 139 -4.34 1.93 5.58
CA ALA A 139 -5.55 2.15 6.36
C ALA A 139 -6.26 3.44 5.93
N THR A 140 -5.53 4.56 5.83
CA THR A 140 -6.10 5.84 5.38
C THR A 140 -6.61 5.80 3.94
N LYS A 141 -5.91 5.11 3.03
CA LYS A 141 -6.38 4.91 1.64
C LYS A 141 -7.63 4.03 1.58
N ALA A 142 -7.70 2.98 2.39
CA ALA A 142 -8.84 2.07 2.42
C ALA A 142 -10.13 2.81 2.79
N GLU A 143 -10.09 3.68 3.82
CA GLU A 143 -11.22 4.52 4.21
C GLU A 143 -11.64 5.49 3.10
N ALA A 144 -10.67 6.14 2.45
CA ALA A 144 -10.94 7.06 1.35
C ALA A 144 -11.57 6.35 0.14
N ASP A 145 -11.11 5.14 -0.19
CA ASP A 145 -11.62 4.38 -1.33
C ASP A 145 -12.97 3.73 -1.03
N LEU A 146 -13.23 3.30 0.21
CA LEU A 146 -14.56 2.88 0.67
C LEU A 146 -15.56 4.04 0.51
N ALA A 147 -15.22 5.23 0.97
CA ALA A 147 -16.08 6.41 0.86
C ALA A 147 -16.39 6.78 -0.61
N LYS A 148 -15.41 6.63 -1.52
CA LYS A 148 -15.64 6.83 -2.96
C LYS A 148 -16.52 5.72 -3.56
N ALA A 149 -16.24 4.46 -3.22
CA ALA A 149 -16.97 3.31 -3.74
C ALA A 149 -18.44 3.34 -3.33
N THR A 150 -18.74 3.69 -2.08
CA THR A 150 -20.11 3.81 -1.57
C THR A 150 -20.89 4.93 -2.26
N LYS A 151 -20.28 6.12 -2.45
CA LYS A 151 -20.89 7.22 -3.21
C LYS A 151 -21.18 6.82 -4.66
N ALA A 152 -20.22 6.19 -5.34
CA ALA A 152 -20.38 5.73 -6.70
C ALA A 152 -21.49 4.66 -6.81
N PHE A 153 -21.54 3.73 -5.85
CA PHE A 153 -22.58 2.71 -5.78
C PHE A 153 -23.97 3.34 -5.57
N GLN A 154 -24.12 4.21 -4.59
CA GLN A 154 -25.39 4.90 -4.30
C GLN A 154 -25.89 5.68 -5.52
N ALA A 155 -25.03 6.44 -6.19
CA ALA A 155 -25.40 7.18 -7.39
C ALA A 155 -25.92 6.26 -8.51
N ARG A 156 -25.22 5.14 -8.77
CA ARG A 156 -25.62 4.15 -9.77
C ARG A 156 -26.92 3.43 -9.40
N TRP A 157 -27.06 3.08 -8.12
CA TRP A 157 -28.23 2.38 -7.60
C TRP A 157 -29.48 3.25 -7.66
N SER A 158 -29.41 4.49 -7.18
CA SER A 158 -30.51 5.45 -7.21
C SER A 158 -30.95 5.75 -8.65
N LYS A 159 -30.02 5.93 -9.59
CA LYS A 159 -30.35 6.11 -11.01
C LYS A 159 -31.09 4.91 -11.59
N THR A 160 -30.64 3.70 -11.26
CA THR A 160 -31.28 2.46 -11.70
C THR A 160 -32.70 2.32 -11.13
N ARG A 161 -32.88 2.65 -9.85
CA ARG A 161 -34.19 2.61 -9.18
C ARG A 161 -35.14 3.66 -9.73
N ALA A 162 -34.70 4.90 -9.93
CA ALA A 162 -35.49 5.96 -10.53
C ALA A 162 -36.04 5.57 -11.91
N VAL A 163 -35.22 4.93 -12.76
CA VAL A 163 -35.69 4.42 -14.06
C VAL A 163 -36.72 3.29 -13.89
N ALA A 164 -36.49 2.37 -12.96
CA ALA A 164 -37.43 1.28 -12.68
C ALA A 164 -38.77 1.81 -12.14
N ASP A 165 -38.74 2.77 -11.23
CA ASP A 165 -39.94 3.33 -10.62
C ASP A 165 -40.69 4.25 -11.60
N ALA A 166 -39.98 5.02 -12.45
CA ALA A 166 -40.61 5.77 -13.53
C ALA A 166 -41.39 4.86 -14.49
N LYS A 167 -40.88 3.64 -14.79
CA LYS A 167 -41.62 2.65 -15.58
C LYS A 167 -42.89 2.19 -14.88
N LYS A 168 -42.83 1.94 -13.56
CA LYS A 168 -44.01 1.56 -12.76
C LYS A 168 -45.06 2.67 -12.72
N VAL A 169 -44.62 3.91 -12.48
CA VAL A 169 -45.52 5.09 -12.46
C VAL A 169 -46.19 5.26 -13.83
N LYS A 170 -45.44 5.18 -14.93
CA LYS A 170 -46.01 5.24 -16.28
C LYS A 170 -47.02 4.11 -16.54
N ALA A 171 -46.75 2.91 -16.07
CA ALA A 171 -47.68 1.78 -16.18
C ALA A 171 -48.97 2.01 -15.36
N ALA A 172 -48.85 2.54 -14.14
CA ALA A 172 -49.98 2.89 -13.29
C ALA A 172 -50.83 4.01 -13.91
N ALA A 173 -50.19 5.07 -14.43
CA ALA A 173 -50.87 6.18 -15.10
C ALA A 173 -51.67 5.71 -16.32
N LYS A 174 -51.11 4.82 -17.16
CA LYS A 174 -51.84 4.22 -18.28
C LYS A 174 -53.07 3.43 -17.83
N LYS A 175 -52.95 2.64 -16.75
CA LYS A 175 -54.08 1.91 -16.17
C LYS A 175 -55.16 2.85 -15.64
N ALA A 176 -54.79 3.94 -14.97
CA ALA A 176 -55.72 4.94 -14.47
C ALA A 176 -56.45 5.66 -15.62
N ALA A 177 -55.72 6.12 -16.65
CA ALA A 177 -56.30 6.77 -17.83
C ALA A 177 -57.29 5.84 -18.57
N ALA A 178 -57.01 4.54 -18.65
CA ALA A 178 -57.95 3.57 -19.23
C ALA A 178 -59.26 3.48 -18.42
N LYS A 179 -59.17 3.50 -17.08
CA LYS A 179 -60.35 3.53 -16.20
C LYS A 179 -61.16 4.81 -16.39
N VAL A 180 -60.52 5.97 -16.44
CA VAL A 180 -61.19 7.27 -16.70
C VAL A 180 -61.90 7.26 -18.05
N LYS A 181 -61.23 6.86 -19.13
CA LYS A 181 -61.85 6.72 -20.46
C LYS A 181 -63.05 5.78 -20.46
N SER A 182 -62.99 4.69 -19.69
CA SER A 182 -64.11 3.76 -19.56
C SER A 182 -65.30 4.39 -18.82
N ALA A 183 -65.04 5.20 -17.79
CA ALA A 183 -66.06 5.93 -17.05
C ALA A 183 -66.69 7.03 -17.90
N GLU A 184 -65.89 7.79 -18.67
CA GLU A 184 -66.38 8.80 -19.62
C GLU A 184 -67.30 8.20 -20.68
N LYS A 185 -66.92 7.05 -21.27
CA LYS A 185 -67.80 6.34 -22.22
C LYS A 185 -69.14 5.96 -21.59
N LYS A 186 -69.11 5.47 -20.35
CA LYS A 186 -70.34 5.14 -19.59
C LYS A 186 -71.17 6.39 -19.28
N ALA A 187 -70.55 7.50 -18.90
CA ALA A 187 -71.23 8.76 -18.64
C ALA A 187 -71.88 9.34 -19.90
N LYS A 188 -71.14 9.38 -21.03
CA LYS A 188 -71.67 9.80 -22.33
C LYS A 188 -72.87 8.94 -22.78
N ALA A 189 -72.81 7.62 -22.57
CA ALA A 189 -73.94 6.74 -22.85
C ALA A 189 -75.17 7.05 -21.97
N LYS A 190 -74.97 7.35 -20.68
CA LYS A 190 -76.06 7.78 -19.78
C LYS A 190 -76.67 9.13 -20.19
N VAL A 191 -75.84 10.12 -20.54
CA VAL A 191 -76.31 11.44 -21.01
C VAL A 191 -77.09 11.31 -22.32
N ALA A 192 -76.61 10.50 -23.27
CA ALA A 192 -77.32 10.23 -24.52
C ALA A 192 -78.67 9.52 -24.28
N ALA A 193 -78.75 8.60 -23.31
CA ALA A 193 -79.99 7.94 -22.92
C ALA A 193 -81.00 8.91 -22.29
N LEU A 194 -80.53 9.87 -21.49
CA LEU A 194 -81.38 10.92 -20.89
C LEU A 194 -81.86 11.95 -21.93
N GLY A 195 -81.03 12.31 -22.92
CA GLY A 195 -81.43 13.16 -24.04
C GLY A 195 -82.51 12.54 -24.92
N LYS A 196 -82.49 11.21 -25.11
CA LYS A 196 -83.56 10.47 -25.80
C LYS A 196 -84.86 10.40 -24.97
N LYS A 197 -84.77 10.37 -23.63
CA LYS A 197 -85.95 10.45 -22.74
C LYS A 197 -86.60 11.84 -22.70
N LYS A 198 -85.87 12.93 -22.97
CA LYS A 198 -86.46 14.28 -23.05
C LYS A 198 -87.14 14.59 -24.40
N LYS A 199 -86.84 13.84 -25.47
CA LYS A 199 -87.55 13.93 -26.76
C LYS A 199 -88.78 13.02 -26.86
N SER A 200 -89.19 12.37 -25.77
CA SER A 200 -90.39 11.55 -25.76
C SER A 200 -91.17 11.72 -24.46
N LYS A 201 -92.20 12.56 -24.50
CA LYS A 201 -93.54 12.21 -23.99
C LYS A 201 -94.57 13.21 -24.51
N PRO A 202 -95.86 12.84 -24.63
CA PRO A 202 -96.44 11.52 -24.33
C PRO A 202 -97.40 11.02 -25.42
N LYS A 203 -97.41 9.71 -25.71
CA LYS A 203 -98.69 9.03 -25.96
C LYS A 203 -98.73 7.70 -25.23
N ALA A 204 -99.80 7.57 -24.47
CA ALA A 204 -100.25 6.36 -23.81
C ALA A 204 -100.39 5.22 -24.82
N LYS A 205 -100.07 4.00 -24.39
CA LYS A 205 -101.04 2.90 -24.38
C LYS A 205 -100.49 1.71 -23.59
N ARG A 206 -101.45 1.03 -22.97
CA ARG A 206 -101.35 -0.10 -22.03
C ARG A 206 -100.98 -1.40 -22.74
N LYS A 207 -100.78 -2.43 -21.91
CA LYS A 207 -100.64 -3.88 -22.16
C LYS A 207 -99.19 -4.32 -22.30
N ALA A 208 -98.75 -5.47 -21.81
CA ALA A 208 -99.28 -6.49 -20.92
C ALA A 208 -98.11 -7.46 -20.66
N VAL A 209 -98.01 -7.95 -19.42
CA VAL A 209 -97.79 -9.35 -18.99
C VAL A 209 -97.16 -10.36 -19.98
N GLY A 210 -96.23 -11.19 -19.47
CA GLY A 210 -95.97 -12.55 -19.99
C GLY A 210 -94.57 -12.70 -20.59
N ALA A 211 -93.62 -13.25 -19.84
CA ALA A 211 -93.30 -14.68 -19.82
C ALA A 211 -92.70 -15.18 -21.15
N VAL A 212 -91.37 -15.36 -21.23
CA VAL A 212 -90.64 -16.63 -21.01
C VAL A 212 -90.16 -17.21 -22.36
N LYS A 213 -88.91 -17.69 -22.34
CA LYS A 213 -88.21 -18.59 -23.29
C LYS A 213 -87.73 -18.02 -24.63
N ALA A 214 -86.41 -17.86 -24.73
CA ALA A 214 -85.60 -18.73 -25.58
C ALA A 214 -84.15 -18.79 -25.07
N ALA A 215 -83.62 -20.00 -25.07
CA ALA A 215 -82.52 -20.48 -24.25
C ALA A 215 -81.13 -20.27 -24.90
N PRO A 216 -80.03 -20.52 -24.15
CA PRO A 216 -78.66 -20.21 -24.52
C PRO A 216 -78.02 -21.35 -25.32
N LYS A 217 -77.11 -21.02 -26.25
CA LYS A 217 -76.15 -21.98 -26.78
C LYS A 217 -74.78 -21.75 -26.13
N LYS A 218 -74.42 -22.60 -25.16
CA LYS A 218 -73.06 -23.13 -25.14
C LYS A 218 -73.03 -24.52 -24.50
N VAL A 219 -72.70 -25.47 -25.35
CA VAL A 219 -72.53 -26.89 -25.06
C VAL A 219 -71.18 -27.09 -24.36
N VAL A 220 -71.26 -27.98 -23.37
CA VAL A 220 -70.24 -28.79 -22.72
C VAL A 220 -69.05 -29.15 -23.63
N ALA A 221 -67.82 -29.11 -23.10
CA ALA A 221 -66.96 -30.31 -23.04
C ALA A 221 -65.52 -30.00 -22.63
N LYS A 222 -65.07 -30.91 -21.78
CA LYS A 222 -63.76 -31.12 -21.17
C LYS A 222 -62.77 -31.65 -22.23
N LYS A 223 -61.49 -31.31 -22.03
CA LYS A 223 -60.31 -32.19 -22.15
C LYS A 223 -59.70 -32.47 -23.54
N ALA A 224 -58.38 -32.27 -23.63
CA ALA A 224 -57.32 -33.00 -24.36
C ALA A 224 -56.27 -31.96 -24.79
N ALA A 225 -55.06 -31.86 -24.25
CA ALA A 225 -54.01 -32.86 -23.98
C ALA A 225 -53.56 -33.62 -25.24
N VAL A 226 -52.33 -33.27 -25.66
CA VAL A 226 -51.30 -34.10 -26.33
C VAL A 226 -51.32 -34.17 -27.87
N LYS A 227 -50.17 -33.76 -28.46
CA LYS A 227 -49.32 -34.45 -29.47
C LYS A 227 -48.69 -33.41 -30.41
N LYS A 228 -47.45 -33.48 -30.91
CA LYS A 228 -46.21 -34.26 -30.67
C LYS A 228 -45.14 -33.59 -31.57
N ALA A 229 -43.86 -33.78 -31.26
CA ALA A 229 -42.61 -33.21 -31.81
C ALA A 229 -42.34 -33.37 -33.34
N PRO A 230 -41.23 -32.83 -33.94
CA PRO A 230 -39.83 -33.33 -33.79
C PRO A 230 -38.76 -32.21 -33.63
N ALA A 231 -37.70 -32.35 -32.84
CA ALA A 231 -36.41 -33.05 -33.05
C ALA A 231 -35.37 -32.36 -33.98
N LYS A 232 -34.16 -32.12 -33.40
CA LYS A 232 -32.82 -31.95 -34.02
C LYS A 232 -32.60 -30.63 -34.82
N ARG A 233 -31.44 -29.95 -34.82
CA ARG A 233 -30.03 -30.34 -34.64
C ARG A 233 -29.13 -29.08 -34.61
N GLY A 234 -28.00 -29.14 -33.86
CA GLY A 234 -26.77 -28.36 -34.08
C GLY A 234 -26.70 -26.97 -33.43
N ALA A 235 -25.61 -26.49 -32.83
CA ALA A 235 -24.27 -27.03 -32.62
C ALA A 235 -23.55 -26.20 -31.53
N LYS A 236 -22.81 -26.90 -30.65
CA LYS A 236 -21.43 -26.60 -30.20
C LYS A 236 -21.15 -25.15 -29.71
N ARG A 237 -20.92 -24.98 -28.39
CA ARG A 237 -19.59 -24.87 -27.72
C ARG A 237 -19.67 -24.18 -26.35
N ARG A 238 -19.12 -24.89 -25.36
CA ARG A 238 -18.08 -24.43 -24.39
C ARG A 238 -18.32 -23.04 -23.78
N GLY A 239 -18.54 -22.91 -22.48
CA GLY A 239 -17.63 -23.39 -21.45
C GLY A 239 -17.29 -22.20 -20.56
N ARG A 240 -17.64 -22.37 -19.28
CA ARG A 240 -17.37 -21.52 -18.11
C ARG A 240 -15.94 -20.90 -18.11
N PRO A 241 -15.76 -19.66 -17.63
CA PRO A 241 -14.44 -19.03 -17.53
C PRO A 241 -13.54 -19.78 -16.54
N ALA A 242 -12.26 -19.94 -16.91
CA ALA A 242 -11.24 -20.62 -16.12
C ALA A 242 -11.00 -19.90 -14.78
N LYS A 243 -10.90 -20.70 -13.72
CA LYS A 243 -10.54 -20.25 -12.38
C LYS A 243 -9.35 -21.08 -11.92
N LYS A 244 -8.14 -20.55 -12.11
CA LYS A 244 -6.94 -20.60 -11.26
C LYS A 244 -5.76 -20.04 -12.04
#